data_AF-A0A7M3MC59-F1
#
_entry.id   AF-A0A7M3MC59-F1
#
_cell.length_a   1.000
_cell.length_b   1.000
_cell.length_c   1.000
_cell.angle_alpha   90.00
_cell.angle_beta   90.00
_cell.angle_gamma   90.00
#
_symmetry.space_group_name_H-M   'P 1'
#
loop_
_entity.id
_entity.type
_entity.pdbx_description
1 polymer ?
#
loop_
_entity_poly.entity_id
_entity_poly.type
_entity_poly.pdbx_seq_one_letter_code
_entity_poly.pdbx_strand_id
1 'polypeptide(L)'
;MRKAITSRNISHSTTVISTDLEACLAGDDKAWRQFLIEYGPLLRRAVRWKLRQRAAKNSYHELETDTDEVVQEVYFRLVRSEYKLLRTYDPERSSLSTWLCVVARSAALDHLRNRKHTVQMSPEEVEQILAVQEEEGGMLALPRGVLSPRQTYVLHLAFEKDAGTNEIAELMDVHPQTVRSLRNSALMRLRWHYTRQDECKDGVKEQSRNAKRMQSSAKIAQHIGIS
;
A
#
# COMPACT_ATOMS: atom_id res chain seq x y z
N MET A 1 -45.58 -21.07 16.62
CA MET A 1 -44.12 -21.18 16.85
C MET A 1 -43.36 -20.80 15.58
N ARG A 2 -42.84 -19.57 15.48
CA ARG A 2 -41.84 -19.15 14.47
C ARG A 2 -40.89 -18.17 15.16
N LYS A 3 -39.64 -18.56 15.38
CA LYS A 3 -38.61 -17.74 16.03
C LYS A 3 -38.09 -16.72 15.01
N ALA A 4 -38.24 -15.44 15.31
CA ALA A 4 -37.61 -14.35 14.60
C ALA A 4 -36.11 -14.33 14.91
N ILE A 5 -35.28 -14.42 13.89
CA ILE A 5 -33.84 -14.19 13.99
C ILE A 5 -33.65 -12.68 13.96
N THR A 6 -33.59 -12.07 15.14
CA THR A 6 -33.20 -10.68 15.32
C THR A 6 -31.72 -10.55 14.98
N SER A 7 -31.44 -9.91 13.84
CA SER A 7 -30.11 -9.48 13.42
C SER A 7 -29.45 -8.68 14.54
N ARG A 8 -28.35 -9.22 15.05
CA ARG A 8 -27.49 -8.59 16.05
C ARG A 8 -26.75 -7.45 15.36
N ASN A 9 -27.31 -6.24 15.40
CA ASN A 9 -26.62 -5.01 15.02
C ASN A 9 -25.38 -4.86 15.92
N ILE A 10 -24.21 -5.10 15.35
CA ILE A 10 -22.93 -4.76 15.99
C ILE A 10 -22.76 -3.26 15.83
N SER A 11 -23.33 -2.53 16.79
CA SER A 11 -23.09 -1.11 17.00
C SER A 11 -21.59 -0.89 17.12
N HIS A 12 -20.97 -0.42 16.03
CA HIS A 12 -19.69 0.25 16.14
C HIS A 12 -19.99 1.58 16.84
N SER A 13 -19.83 1.59 18.16
CA SER A 13 -19.80 2.81 18.96
C SER A 13 -18.57 3.61 18.52
N THR A 14 -18.72 4.40 17.46
CA THR A 14 -17.74 5.41 17.04
C THR A 14 -17.80 6.52 18.08
N THR A 15 -17.02 6.39 19.14
CA THR A 15 -16.72 7.52 20.01
C THR A 15 -15.86 8.46 19.19
N VAL A 16 -16.45 9.56 18.71
CA VAL A 16 -15.72 10.64 18.02
C VAL A 16 -14.87 11.33 19.07
N ILE A 17 -13.69 10.78 19.34
CA ILE A 17 -12.62 11.52 19.97
C ILE A 17 -12.12 12.44 18.86
N SER A 18 -12.51 13.71 18.92
CA SER A 18 -11.92 14.73 18.06
C SER A 18 -10.54 15.05 18.62
N THR A 19 -9.50 14.40 18.11
CA THR A 19 -8.13 14.76 18.49
C THR A 19 -7.84 16.21 18.08
N ASP A 20 -7.45 17.03 19.06
CA ASP A 20 -7.06 18.42 18.85
C ASP A 20 -5.59 18.48 18.41
N LEU A 21 -5.39 18.60 17.08
CA LEU A 21 -4.07 18.65 16.49
C LEU A 21 -3.32 19.95 16.85
N GLU A 22 -4.01 21.06 17.08
CA GLU A 22 -3.38 22.33 17.44
C GLU A 22 -2.78 22.26 18.84
N ALA A 23 -3.52 21.69 19.80
CA ALA A 23 -3.01 21.42 21.14
C ALA A 23 -1.80 20.45 21.11
N CYS A 24 -1.82 19.46 20.22
CA CYS A 24 -0.67 18.56 20.03
C CYS A 24 0.57 19.32 19.51
N LEU A 25 0.39 20.24 18.55
CA LEU A 25 1.47 21.07 18.00
C LEU A 25 1.98 22.14 18.99
N ALA A 26 1.17 22.51 19.97
CA ALA A 26 1.56 23.39 21.09
C ALA A 26 2.32 22.65 22.19
N GLY A 27 2.43 21.32 22.13
CA GLY A 27 3.13 20.50 23.12
C GLY A 27 2.29 20.13 24.34
N ASP A 28 0.96 20.16 24.26
CA ASP A 28 0.09 19.70 25.36
C ASP A 28 0.16 18.17 25.52
N ASP A 29 0.70 17.73 26.65
CA ASP A 29 0.81 16.32 27.04
C ASP A 29 -0.53 15.59 27.03
N LYS A 30 -1.63 16.25 27.42
CA LYS A 30 -2.96 15.62 27.48
C LYS A 30 -3.50 15.35 26.08
N ALA A 31 -3.40 16.34 25.19
CA ALA A 31 -3.75 16.19 23.79
C ALA A 31 -2.91 15.08 23.14
N TRP A 32 -1.62 15.02 23.48
CA TRP A 32 -0.72 14.00 22.93
C TRP A 32 -1.01 12.59 23.43
N ARG A 33 -1.32 12.41 24.72
CA ARG A 33 -1.82 11.13 25.23
C ARG A 33 -3.09 10.67 24.51
N GLN A 34 -4.02 11.59 24.25
CA GLN A 34 -5.25 11.27 23.54
C GLN A 34 -4.97 10.81 22.10
N PHE A 35 -4.09 11.53 21.39
CA PHE A 35 -3.62 11.16 20.06
C PHE A 35 -3.00 9.74 20.06
N LEU A 36 -2.14 9.43 21.02
CA LEU A 36 -1.50 8.11 21.13
C LEU A 36 -2.51 6.98 21.35
N ILE A 37 -3.55 7.21 22.17
CA ILE A 37 -4.61 6.23 22.45
C ILE A 37 -5.46 5.99 21.20
N GLU A 38 -5.83 7.06 20.49
CA GLU A 38 -6.69 6.99 19.31
C GLU A 38 -5.97 6.33 18.12
N TYR A 39 -4.75 6.76 17.82
CA TYR A 39 -4.03 6.34 16.61
C TYR A 39 -3.09 5.14 16.84
N GLY A 40 -2.78 4.78 18.08
CA GLY A 40 -1.88 3.67 18.39
C GLY A 40 -2.30 2.32 17.76
N PRO A 41 -3.55 1.86 17.91
CA PRO A 41 -4.01 0.64 17.26
C PRO A 41 -3.93 0.70 15.72
N LEU A 42 -4.17 1.87 15.14
CA LEU A 42 -4.10 2.07 13.69
C LEU A 42 -2.66 1.96 13.18
N LEU A 43 -1.72 2.64 13.85
CA LEU A 43 -0.30 2.60 13.52
C LEU A 43 0.25 1.18 13.64
N ARG A 44 -0.01 0.50 14.76
CA ARG A 44 0.37 -0.91 14.97
C ARG A 44 -0.16 -1.81 13.86
N ARG A 45 -1.43 -1.66 13.49
CA ARG A 45 -2.03 -2.44 12.38
C ARG A 45 -1.35 -2.16 11.05
N ALA A 46 -1.07 -0.90 10.72
CA ALA A 46 -0.45 -0.51 9.45
C ALA A 46 0.99 -1.04 9.34
N VAL A 47 1.76 -0.94 10.42
CA VAL A 47 3.13 -1.46 10.54
C VAL A 47 3.13 -2.98 10.45
N ARG A 48 2.37 -3.66 11.31
CA ARG A 48 2.31 -5.14 11.34
C ARG A 48 1.90 -5.72 9.98
N TRP A 49 0.96 -5.08 9.28
CA TRP A 49 0.59 -5.51 7.92
C TRP A 49 1.76 -5.46 6.94
N LYS A 50 2.64 -4.46 7.05
CA LYS A 50 3.85 -4.37 6.22
C LYS A 50 4.92 -5.36 6.63
N LEU A 51 5.22 -5.48 7.91
CA LEU A 51 6.23 -6.42 8.39
C LEU A 51 5.83 -7.88 8.11
N ARG A 52 4.55 -8.24 8.28
CA ARG A 52 4.05 -9.60 7.99
C ARG A 52 4.22 -10.02 6.53
N GLN A 53 4.21 -9.10 5.58
CA GLN A 53 4.45 -9.43 4.16
C GLN A 53 5.87 -9.95 3.90
N ARG A 54 6.80 -9.69 4.83
CA ARG A 54 8.22 -10.06 4.71
C ARG A 54 8.70 -10.96 5.85
N ALA A 55 7.92 -11.11 6.92
CA ALA A 55 8.23 -12.03 8.00
C ALA A 55 8.15 -13.49 7.51
N ALA A 56 9.16 -14.29 7.84
CA ALA A 56 9.11 -15.74 7.63
C ALA A 56 7.92 -16.33 8.41
N LYS A 57 7.33 -17.42 7.87
CA LYS A 57 6.07 -18.03 8.38
C LYS A 57 6.10 -18.41 9.87
N ASN A 58 7.26 -18.42 10.55
CA ASN A 58 7.46 -18.90 11.92
C ASN A 58 7.98 -17.88 12.96
N SER A 59 8.10 -16.58 12.66
CA SER A 59 8.71 -15.59 13.59
C SER A 59 7.72 -14.59 14.20
N TYR A 60 6.72 -15.07 14.94
CA TYR A 60 5.68 -14.20 15.53
C TYR A 60 6.18 -13.30 16.67
N HIS A 61 7.14 -13.75 17.48
CA HIS A 61 7.67 -12.94 18.58
C HIS A 61 8.50 -11.76 18.06
N GLU A 62 9.37 -12.01 17.07
CA GLU A 62 10.11 -10.95 16.36
C GLU A 62 9.17 -9.95 15.70
N LEU A 63 8.06 -10.41 15.11
CA LEU A 63 7.09 -9.53 14.45
C LEU A 63 6.46 -8.50 15.43
N GLU A 64 6.17 -8.89 16.67
CA GLU A 64 5.62 -7.97 17.66
C GLU A 64 6.68 -6.98 18.14
N THR A 65 7.89 -7.44 18.45
CA THR A 65 9.00 -6.56 18.82
C THR A 65 9.33 -5.55 17.72
N ASP A 66 9.47 -6.01 16.47
CA ASP A 66 9.72 -5.15 15.31
C ASP A 66 8.56 -4.15 15.11
N THR A 67 7.31 -4.59 15.35
CA THR A 67 6.13 -3.70 15.25
C THR A 67 6.21 -2.59 16.30
N ASP A 68 6.55 -2.92 17.54
CA ASP A 68 6.64 -1.96 18.64
C ASP A 68 7.77 -0.95 18.41
N GLU A 69 8.95 -1.43 17.98
CA GLU A 69 10.09 -0.57 17.63
C GLU A 69 9.73 0.42 16.52
N VAL A 70 9.11 -0.05 15.43
CA VAL A 70 8.72 0.82 14.32
C VAL A 70 7.65 1.82 14.74
N VAL A 71 6.68 1.41 15.56
CA VAL A 71 5.65 2.34 16.05
C VAL A 71 6.25 3.41 16.96
N GLN A 72 7.21 3.06 17.82
CA GLN A 72 7.96 4.04 18.61
C GLN A 72 8.74 5.01 17.73
N GLU A 73 9.40 4.51 16.69
CA GLU A 73 10.10 5.35 15.70
C GLU A 73 9.13 6.28 14.96
N VAL A 74 7.91 5.84 14.64
CA VAL A 74 6.89 6.72 14.05
C VAL A 74 6.56 7.87 14.99
N TYR A 75 6.31 7.60 16.28
CA TYR A 75 6.05 8.67 17.25
C TYR A 75 7.24 9.61 17.40
N PHE A 76 8.46 9.07 17.46
CA PHE A 76 9.66 9.88 17.49
C PHE A 76 9.77 10.79 16.26
N ARG A 77 9.50 10.26 15.06
CA ARG A 77 9.47 11.06 13.80
C ARG A 77 8.42 12.17 13.82
N LEU A 78 7.28 11.96 14.49
CA LEU A 78 6.23 12.96 14.60
C LEU A 78 6.61 14.11 15.54
N VAL A 79 7.36 13.84 16.61
CA VAL A 79 7.73 14.84 17.62
C VAL A 79 9.06 15.52 17.31
N ARG A 80 10.03 14.79 16.74
CA ARG A 80 11.37 15.32 16.46
C ARG A 80 11.30 16.58 15.59
N SER A 81 12.26 17.47 15.78
CA SER A 81 12.33 18.74 15.06
C SER A 81 11.04 19.58 15.21
N GLU A 82 10.55 19.71 16.45
CA GLU A 82 9.42 20.59 16.81
C GLU A 82 8.14 20.30 16.01
N TYR A 83 7.81 19.02 15.88
CA TYR A 83 6.62 18.54 15.17
C TYR A 83 6.57 18.90 13.68
N LYS A 84 7.71 19.21 13.06
CA LYS A 84 7.79 19.62 11.64
C LYS A 84 7.07 18.67 10.69
N LEU A 85 7.17 17.36 10.92
CA LEU A 85 6.47 16.37 10.10
C LEU A 85 4.95 16.47 10.28
N LEU A 86 4.47 16.58 11.51
CA LEU A 86 3.05 16.71 11.80
C LEU A 86 2.48 18.02 11.21
N ARG A 87 3.27 19.10 11.18
CA ARG A 87 2.92 20.38 10.52
C ARG A 87 2.79 20.29 9.00
N THR A 88 3.31 19.23 8.37
CA THR A 88 3.11 19.01 6.92
C THR A 88 1.77 18.35 6.59
N TYR A 89 1.01 17.91 7.60
CA TYR A 89 -0.31 17.36 7.39
C TYR A 89 -1.26 18.44 6.83
N ASP A 90 -1.99 18.06 5.80
CA ASP A 90 -2.94 18.91 5.10
C ASP A 90 -4.30 18.18 5.06
N PRO A 91 -5.31 18.68 5.80
CA PRO A 91 -6.62 18.04 5.88
C PRO A 91 -7.40 18.07 4.56
N GLU A 92 -7.07 18.98 3.62
CA GLU A 92 -7.72 19.00 2.29
C GLU A 92 -7.28 17.82 1.41
N ARG A 93 -6.07 17.29 1.64
CA ARG A 93 -5.52 16.19 0.83
C ARG A 93 -5.97 14.82 1.29
N SER A 94 -6.11 14.60 2.60
CA SER A 94 -6.44 13.29 3.17
C SER A 94 -6.82 13.41 4.64
N SER A 95 -7.55 12.42 5.15
CA SER A 95 -7.76 12.30 6.59
C SER A 95 -6.46 11.99 7.33
N LEU A 96 -6.36 12.45 8.59
CA LEU A 96 -5.21 12.22 9.47
C LEU A 96 -4.86 10.74 9.59
N SER A 97 -5.86 9.87 9.75
CA SER A 97 -5.69 8.41 9.77
C SER A 97 -5.00 7.88 8.52
N THR A 98 -5.37 8.38 7.34
CA THR A 98 -4.80 7.94 6.06
C THR A 98 -3.35 8.38 5.95
N TRP A 99 -3.08 9.65 6.27
CA TRP A 99 -1.73 10.21 6.28
C TRP A 99 -0.82 9.50 7.26
N LEU A 100 -1.28 9.24 8.49
CA LEU A 100 -0.54 8.48 9.50
C LEU A 100 -0.23 7.05 9.04
N CYS A 101 -1.17 6.40 8.36
CA CYS A 101 -0.91 5.07 7.78
C CYS A 101 0.17 5.14 6.69
N VAL A 102 0.29 6.22 5.94
CA VAL A 102 1.38 6.39 4.96
C VAL A 102 2.71 6.53 5.69
N VAL A 103 2.79 7.42 6.69
CA VAL A 103 3.99 7.62 7.52
C VAL A 103 4.44 6.30 8.17
N ALA A 104 3.50 5.55 8.76
CA ALA A 104 3.75 4.27 9.41
C ALA A 104 4.30 3.21 8.45
N ARG A 105 3.71 3.11 7.24
CA ARG A 105 4.19 2.17 6.22
C ARG A 105 5.57 2.53 5.71
N SER A 106 5.86 3.82 5.55
CA SER A 106 7.20 4.29 5.18
C SER A 106 8.22 3.98 6.27
N ALA A 107 7.89 4.18 7.55
CA ALA A 107 8.78 3.81 8.65
C ALA A 107 9.04 2.29 8.71
N ALA A 108 8.00 1.46 8.52
CA ALA A 108 8.15 0.00 8.46
C ALA A 108 9.06 -0.43 7.29
N LEU A 109 8.93 0.22 6.13
CA LEU A 109 9.78 -0.02 4.98
C LEU A 109 11.24 0.35 5.27
N ASP A 110 11.48 1.51 5.88
CA ASP A 110 12.83 1.95 6.26
C ASP A 110 13.47 1.00 7.28
N HIS A 111 12.70 0.51 8.25
CA HIS A 111 13.16 -0.49 9.22
C HIS A 111 13.58 -1.80 8.54
N LEU A 112 12.77 -2.31 7.60
CA LEU A 112 13.12 -3.50 6.82
C LEU A 112 14.39 -3.31 5.99
N ARG A 113 14.62 -2.11 5.43
CA ARG A 113 15.87 -1.79 4.72
C ARG A 113 17.07 -1.80 5.65
N ASN A 114 16.98 -1.13 6.80
CA ASN A 114 18.09 -1.06 7.75
C ASN A 114 18.43 -2.44 8.33
N ARG A 115 17.43 -3.30 8.56
CA ARG A 115 17.68 -4.69 8.99
C ARG A 115 18.50 -5.46 7.96
N LYS A 116 18.20 -5.31 6.66
CA LYS A 116 18.99 -5.94 5.58
C LYS A 116 20.43 -5.43 5.52
N HIS A 117 20.67 -4.14 5.78
CA HIS A 117 22.03 -3.55 5.77
C HIS A 117 22.84 -3.87 7.03
N THR A 118 22.19 -4.07 8.18
CA THR A 118 22.86 -4.34 9.47
C THR A 118 23.28 -5.80 9.59
N VAL A 119 22.58 -6.72 8.93
CA VAL A 119 23.02 -8.11 8.81
C VAL A 119 24.13 -8.17 7.76
N GLN A 120 25.38 -7.92 8.18
CA GLN A 120 26.56 -8.35 7.42
C GLN A 120 26.58 -9.88 7.44
N MET A 121 25.91 -10.49 6.46
CA MET A 121 25.81 -11.95 6.35
C MET A 121 27.17 -12.55 6.00
N SER A 122 27.50 -13.68 6.63
CA SER A 122 28.55 -14.55 6.12
C SER A 122 28.11 -15.17 4.78
N PRO A 123 29.04 -15.49 3.84
CA PRO A 123 28.68 -16.05 2.53
C PRO A 123 27.78 -17.29 2.59
N GLU A 124 27.87 -18.08 3.66
CA GLU A 124 27.09 -19.31 3.88
C GLU A 124 25.62 -19.05 4.28
N GLU A 125 25.34 -17.91 4.93
CA GLU A 125 23.98 -17.51 5.32
C GLU A 125 23.22 -16.84 4.17
N VAL A 126 23.94 -16.14 3.29
CA VAL A 126 23.40 -15.57 2.05
C VAL A 126 22.84 -16.66 1.14
N GLU A 127 23.52 -17.81 1.05
CA GLU A 127 23.13 -18.93 0.19
C GLU A 127 21.83 -19.61 0.68
N GLN A 128 21.65 -19.76 2.00
CA GLN A 128 20.42 -20.29 2.59
C GLN A 128 19.23 -19.33 2.47
N ILE A 129 19.49 -18.02 2.55
CA ILE A 129 18.46 -16.99 2.39
C ILE A 129 18.07 -16.82 0.91
N LEU A 130 19.02 -16.96 -0.03
CA LEU A 130 18.75 -16.97 -1.47
C LEU A 130 17.94 -18.21 -1.88
N ALA A 131 18.29 -19.39 -1.35
CA ALA A 131 17.54 -20.63 -1.59
C ALA A 131 16.08 -20.59 -1.09
N VAL A 132 15.78 -19.75 -0.08
CA VAL A 132 14.41 -19.50 0.42
C VAL A 132 13.72 -18.36 -0.35
N GLN A 133 14.47 -17.45 -0.96
CA GLN A 133 13.93 -16.29 -1.72
C GLN A 133 13.57 -16.60 -3.17
N GLU A 134 14.10 -17.68 -3.77
CA GLU A 134 13.84 -18.02 -5.17
C GLU A 134 12.42 -18.55 -5.44
N GLU A 135 11.70 -19.05 -4.42
CA GLU A 135 10.45 -19.78 -4.62
C GLU A 135 9.15 -18.97 -4.34
N GLU A 136 9.19 -17.82 -3.65
CA GLU A 136 7.97 -17.07 -3.30
C GLU A 136 8.13 -15.56 -3.59
N GLY A 137 8.06 -15.17 -4.87
CA GLY A 137 8.07 -13.75 -5.24
C GLY A 137 7.86 -13.52 -6.72
N GLY A 138 6.69 -13.92 -7.23
CA GLY A 138 6.32 -13.79 -8.64
C GLY A 138 6.72 -12.43 -9.23
N MET A 139 7.65 -12.49 -10.18
CA MET A 139 8.06 -11.39 -11.05
C MET A 139 6.88 -10.45 -11.30
N LEU A 140 7.05 -9.15 -11.02
CA LEU A 140 6.00 -8.17 -11.29
C LEU A 140 5.50 -8.42 -12.72
N ALA A 141 4.25 -8.86 -12.86
CA ALA A 141 3.66 -9.20 -14.14
C ALA A 141 3.35 -7.90 -14.92
N LEU A 142 4.41 -7.17 -15.27
CA LEU A 142 4.34 -5.93 -16.00
C LEU A 142 4.08 -6.25 -17.47
N PRO A 143 3.13 -5.56 -18.12
CA PRO A 143 2.88 -5.77 -19.55
C PRO A 143 4.14 -5.45 -20.35
N ARG A 144 4.63 -6.45 -21.10
CA ARG A 144 5.83 -6.33 -21.94
C ARG A 144 5.58 -5.29 -23.04
N GLY A 145 6.54 -4.39 -23.26
CA GLY A 145 6.48 -3.38 -24.33
C GLY A 145 5.83 -2.02 -23.97
N VAL A 146 5.21 -1.88 -22.80
CA VAL A 146 4.62 -0.60 -22.34
C VAL A 146 5.66 0.32 -21.69
N LEU A 147 6.66 -0.30 -21.05
CA LEU A 147 7.69 0.40 -20.30
C LEU A 147 9.06 0.22 -20.98
N SER A 148 9.90 1.25 -20.89
CA SER A 148 11.30 1.13 -21.30
C SER A 148 12.06 0.18 -20.36
N PRO A 149 13.14 -0.49 -20.82
CA PRO A 149 13.94 -1.37 -19.98
C PRO A 149 14.40 -0.71 -18.68
N ARG A 150 14.81 0.57 -18.75
CA ARG A 150 15.24 1.36 -17.59
C ARG A 150 14.10 1.63 -16.60
N GLN A 151 12.89 1.89 -17.08
CA GLN A 151 11.71 2.06 -16.23
C GLN A 151 11.30 0.76 -15.56
N THR A 152 11.30 -0.35 -16.29
CA THR A 152 11.03 -1.69 -15.78
C THR A 152 12.04 -2.05 -14.69
N TYR A 153 13.33 -1.81 -14.93
CA TYR A 153 14.39 -2.07 -13.95
C TYR A 153 14.21 -1.26 -12.67
N VAL A 154 13.90 0.04 -12.76
CA VAL A 154 13.58 0.87 -11.58
C VAL A 154 12.38 0.32 -10.81
N LEU A 155 11.34 -0.18 -11.48
CA LEU A 155 10.19 -0.78 -10.81
C LEU A 155 10.55 -2.11 -10.13
N HIS A 156 11.33 -2.98 -10.78
CA HIS A 156 11.82 -4.22 -10.16
C HIS A 156 12.62 -3.91 -8.89
N LEU A 157 13.60 -3.00 -8.97
CA LEU A 157 14.37 -2.60 -7.80
C LEU A 157 13.49 -2.01 -6.69
N ALA A 158 12.53 -1.14 -7.04
CA ALA A 158 11.68 -0.48 -6.06
C ALA A 158 10.65 -1.40 -5.39
N PHE A 159 10.12 -2.39 -6.11
CA PHE A 159 8.98 -3.19 -5.65
C PHE A 159 9.33 -4.65 -5.31
N GLU A 160 10.30 -5.27 -5.98
CA GLU A 160 10.78 -6.61 -5.62
C GLU A 160 11.86 -6.51 -4.54
N LYS A 161 12.85 -5.64 -4.74
CA LYS A 161 13.97 -5.48 -3.79
C LYS A 161 13.69 -4.47 -2.67
N ASP A 162 12.55 -3.78 -2.71
CA ASP A 162 12.18 -2.68 -1.80
C ASP A 162 13.23 -1.56 -1.77
N ALA A 163 14.06 -1.39 -2.80
CA ALA A 163 15.16 -0.44 -2.78
C ALA A 163 14.65 1.01 -2.68
N GLY A 164 15.31 1.81 -1.85
CA GLY A 164 15.06 3.24 -1.68
C GLY A 164 15.35 4.02 -2.96
N THR A 165 14.75 5.20 -3.10
CA THR A 165 15.06 6.07 -4.25
C THR A 165 16.54 6.41 -4.33
N ASN A 166 17.20 6.59 -3.18
CA ASN A 166 18.63 6.87 -3.11
C ASN A 166 19.48 5.62 -3.42
N GLU A 167 19.11 4.45 -2.88
CA GLU A 167 19.80 3.18 -3.17
C GLU A 167 19.73 2.82 -4.66
N ILE A 168 18.57 3.03 -5.30
CA ILE A 168 18.40 2.84 -6.75
C ILE A 168 19.24 3.86 -7.53
N ALA A 169 19.37 5.07 -7.01
CA ALA A 169 20.15 6.13 -7.63
C ALA A 169 21.64 5.79 -7.62
N GLU A 170 22.15 5.35 -6.48
CA GLU A 170 23.52 4.85 -6.33
C GLU A 170 23.78 3.62 -7.20
N LEU A 171 22.88 2.63 -7.17
CA LEU A 171 23.03 1.39 -7.94
C LEU A 171 23.02 1.62 -9.46
N MET A 172 22.24 2.59 -9.94
CA MET A 172 22.15 2.91 -11.36
C MET A 172 23.08 4.06 -11.78
N ASP A 173 23.91 4.58 -10.87
CA ASP A 173 24.76 5.76 -11.07
C ASP A 173 24.00 6.95 -11.69
N VAL A 174 22.89 7.34 -11.07
CA VAL A 174 22.06 8.48 -11.50
C VAL A 174 21.67 9.34 -10.32
N HIS A 175 21.24 10.58 -10.61
CA HIS A 175 20.68 11.45 -9.58
C HIS A 175 19.34 10.91 -9.01
N PRO A 176 19.07 11.03 -7.69
CA PRO A 176 17.82 10.54 -7.08
C PRO A 176 16.53 11.10 -7.71
N GLN A 177 16.59 12.32 -8.22
CA GLN A 177 15.46 12.94 -8.95
C GLN A 177 15.12 12.19 -10.24
N THR A 178 16.12 11.63 -10.92
CA THR A 178 15.95 10.84 -12.15
C THR A 178 15.21 9.54 -11.84
N VAL A 179 15.52 8.90 -10.71
CA VAL A 179 14.80 7.70 -10.25
C VAL A 179 13.34 8.01 -9.94
N ARG A 180 13.05 9.11 -9.22
CA ARG A 180 11.66 9.53 -8.94
C ARG A 180 10.89 9.80 -10.23
N SER A 181 11.50 10.50 -11.18
CA SER A 181 10.90 10.82 -12.47
C SER A 181 10.62 9.55 -13.28
N LEU A 182 11.61 8.66 -13.44
CA LEU A 182 11.46 7.38 -14.14
C LEU A 182 10.34 6.52 -13.54
N ARG A 183 10.28 6.42 -12.20
CA ARG A 183 9.24 5.69 -11.48
C ARG A 183 7.86 6.30 -11.74
N ASN A 184 7.71 7.61 -11.61
CA ASN A 184 6.43 8.29 -11.81
C ASN A 184 5.96 8.15 -13.26
N SER A 185 6.84 8.35 -14.24
CA SER A 185 6.52 8.14 -15.66
C SER A 185 6.13 6.69 -15.95
N ALA A 186 6.79 5.71 -15.33
CA ALA A 186 6.45 4.30 -15.48
C ALA A 186 5.05 4.00 -14.92
N LEU A 187 4.75 4.47 -13.71
CA LEU A 187 3.41 4.31 -13.09
C LEU A 187 2.32 5.00 -13.91
N MET A 188 2.60 6.17 -14.48
CA MET A 188 1.67 6.89 -15.35
C MET A 188 1.38 6.08 -16.62
N ARG A 189 2.40 5.52 -17.27
CA ARG A 189 2.24 4.65 -18.45
C ARG A 189 1.44 3.40 -18.14
N LEU A 190 1.69 2.75 -17.00
CA LEU A 190 0.90 1.60 -16.55
C LEU A 190 -0.56 1.99 -16.32
N ARG A 191 -0.82 3.12 -15.64
CA ARG A 191 -2.18 3.62 -15.43
C ARG A 191 -2.93 3.80 -16.74
N TRP A 192 -2.35 4.50 -17.72
CA TRP A 192 -2.95 4.70 -19.03
C TRP A 192 -3.25 3.38 -19.76
N HIS A 193 -2.33 2.42 -19.68
CA HIS A 193 -2.53 1.11 -20.29
C HIS A 193 -3.70 0.35 -19.67
N TYR A 194 -3.81 0.32 -18.34
CA TYR A 194 -4.93 -0.34 -17.66
C TYR A 194 -6.26 0.39 -17.85
N THR A 195 -6.29 1.72 -17.81
CA THR A 195 -7.52 2.50 -18.06
C THR A 195 -8.07 2.26 -19.48
N ARG A 196 -7.21 2.21 -20.51
CA ARG A 196 -7.66 1.90 -21.89
C ARG A 196 -8.10 0.43 -22.06
N GLN A 197 -7.52 -0.50 -21.30
CA GLN A 197 -7.97 -1.90 -21.32
C GLN A 197 -9.34 -2.08 -20.66
N ASP A 198 -9.65 -1.33 -19.61
CA ASP A 198 -10.95 -1.38 -18.95
C ASP A 198 -12.05 -0.79 -19.86
N GLU A 199 -11.78 0.33 -20.54
CA GLU A 199 -12.70 0.90 -21.56
C GLU A 199 -12.96 -0.05 -22.73
N CYS A 200 -11.95 -0.78 -23.21
CA CYS A 200 -12.12 -1.81 -24.24
C CYS A 200 -12.92 -3.02 -23.75
N LYS A 201 -12.75 -3.44 -22.48
CA LYS A 201 -13.49 -4.59 -21.92
C LYS A 201 -14.96 -4.25 -21.66
N ASP A 202 -15.25 -3.01 -21.25
CA ASP A 202 -16.62 -2.55 -21.06
C ASP A 202 -17.33 -2.33 -22.41
N GLY A 203 -16.63 -1.80 -23.42
CA GLY A 203 -17.15 -1.71 -24.80
C GLY A 203 -17.48 -3.07 -25.42
N VAL A 204 -16.66 -4.11 -25.18
CA VAL A 204 -16.92 -5.48 -25.68
C VAL A 204 -18.07 -6.16 -24.93
N LYS A 205 -18.24 -5.90 -23.62
CA LYS A 205 -19.40 -6.40 -22.85
C LYS A 205 -20.70 -5.72 -23.24
N GLU A 206 -20.68 -4.41 -23.48
CA GLU A 206 -21.84 -3.63 -23.92
C GLU A 206 -22.28 -4.06 -25.33
N GLN A 207 -21.34 -4.24 -26.26
CA GLN A 207 -21.62 -4.75 -27.62
C GLN A 207 -22.12 -6.19 -27.62
N SER A 208 -21.58 -7.08 -26.78
CA SER A 208 -22.05 -8.45 -26.65
C SER A 208 -23.46 -8.53 -26.04
N ARG A 209 -23.78 -7.64 -25.07
CA ARG A 209 -25.13 -7.50 -24.51
C ARG A 209 -26.10 -6.93 -25.55
N ASN A 210 -25.70 -5.92 -26.32
CA ASN A 210 -26.55 -5.32 -27.35
C ASN A 210 -26.78 -6.29 -28.53
N ALA A 211 -25.76 -7.04 -28.95
CA ALA A 211 -25.88 -8.09 -29.96
C ALA A 211 -26.81 -9.23 -29.50
N LYS A 212 -26.72 -9.66 -28.22
CA LYS A 212 -27.66 -10.64 -27.64
C LYS A 212 -29.09 -10.09 -27.54
N ARG A 213 -29.25 -8.80 -27.22
CA ARG A 213 -30.55 -8.12 -27.13
C ARG A 213 -31.21 -7.98 -28.50
N MET A 214 -30.44 -7.68 -29.56
CA MET A 214 -30.90 -7.64 -30.95
C MET A 214 -31.23 -9.03 -31.52
N GLN A 215 -30.45 -10.07 -31.17
CA GLN A 215 -30.77 -11.45 -31.56
C GLN A 215 -32.01 -11.98 -30.84
N SER A 216 -32.23 -11.57 -29.58
CA SER A 216 -33.43 -11.93 -28.82
C SER A 216 -34.68 -11.20 -29.35
N SER A 217 -34.57 -9.94 -29.77
CA SER A 217 -35.68 -9.22 -30.42
C SER A 217 -36.00 -9.74 -31.83
N ALA A 218 -34.99 -10.18 -32.59
CA ALA A 218 -35.20 -10.81 -33.91
C ALA A 218 -35.89 -12.19 -33.80
N LYS A 219 -35.56 -12.98 -32.76
CA LYS A 219 -36.26 -14.24 -32.45
C LYS A 219 -37.71 -14.03 -32.02
N ILE A 220 -38.01 -12.96 -31.30
CA ILE A 220 -39.38 -12.61 -30.90
C ILE A 220 -40.20 -12.16 -32.13
N ALA A 221 -39.59 -11.40 -33.05
CA ALA A 221 -40.23 -10.99 -34.31
C ALA A 221 -40.51 -12.16 -35.27
N GLN A 222 -39.71 -13.23 -35.25
CA GLN A 222 -39.96 -14.46 -36.02
C GLN A 222 -41.06 -15.36 -35.42
N HIS A 223 -41.37 -15.20 -34.13
CA HIS A 223 -42.39 -16.01 -33.46
C HIS A 223 -43.79 -15.39 -33.49
N ILE A 224 -43.89 -14.09 -33.81
CA ILE A 224 -45.15 -13.39 -34.05
C ILE A 224 -45.31 -13.30 -35.57
N GLY A 225 -45.84 -14.35 -36.19
CA GLY A 225 -46.00 -14.43 -37.64
C GLY A 225 -46.78 -13.25 -38.22
N ILE A 226 -46.09 -12.42 -39.00
CA ILE A 226 -46.69 -11.58 -40.02
C ILE A 226 -46.17 -12.11 -41.36
N SER A 227 -47.02 -12.88 -42.04
CA SER A 227 -47.10 -12.86 -43.50
C SER A 227 -47.55 -11.49 -43.97
#